data_AF-A0A0A9TJ05-F1
#
_entry.id   AF-A0A0A9TJ05-F1
#
_cell.length_a   1.000
_cell.length_b   1.000
_cell.length_c   1.000
_cell.angle_alpha   90.00
_cell.angle_beta   90.00
_cell.angle_gamma   90.00
#
_symmetry.space_group_name_H-M   'P 1'
#
loop_
_entity.id
_entity.type
_entity.pdbx_description
1 polymer ?
#
loop_
_entity_poly.entity_id
_entity_poly.type
_entity_poly.pdbx_seq_one_letter_code
_entity_poly.pdbx_strand_id
1 'polypeptide(L)'
;MVSVIEFTLYVWFRRADADGAENWMVDNVIPLEREILGATETSRDDHGDGALQLKVWAVMDGIVYLSSEIFRDPELPCWFLSFCLQTRKLEKLFHKTFDNGVFPYVMAWPPSLVGNNASP
;
A
#
# COMPACT_ATOMS: atom_id res chain seq x y z
N MET A 1 11.45 2.56 6.63
CA MET A 1 10.04 2.83 7.00
C MET A 1 9.35 3.45 5.81
N VAL A 2 8.05 3.24 5.66
CA VAL A 2 7.24 3.92 4.63
C VAL A 2 6.05 4.57 5.30
N SER A 3 5.72 5.79 4.90
CA SER A 3 4.51 6.50 5.35
C SER A 3 3.80 7.13 4.15
N VAL A 4 2.52 7.44 4.31
CA VAL A 4 1.74 8.14 3.28
C VAL A 4 1.09 9.37 3.89
N ILE A 5 1.12 10.47 3.15
CA ILE A 5 0.39 11.70 3.46
C ILE A 5 -0.38 12.05 2.19
N GLU A 6 -1.72 12.13 2.29
CA GLU A 6 -2.62 12.24 1.14
C GLU A 6 -2.36 11.12 0.12
N PHE A 7 -1.86 11.47 -1.07
CA PHE A 7 -1.48 10.53 -2.13
C PHE A 7 0.04 10.45 -2.33
N THR A 8 0.83 10.92 -1.37
CA THR A 8 2.29 10.94 -1.47
C THR A 8 2.92 9.91 -0.55
N LEU A 9 3.68 8.99 -1.13
CA LEU A 9 4.44 7.96 -0.44
C LEU A 9 5.84 8.48 -0.08
N TYR A 10 6.18 8.41 1.20
CA TYR A 10 7.49 8.77 1.72
C TYR A 10 8.23 7.51 2.14
N VAL A 11 9.41 7.30 1.56
CA VAL A 11 10.32 6.22 1.94
C VAL A 11 11.39 6.80 2.84
N TRP A 12 11.53 6.24 4.03
CA TRP A 12 12.46 6.68 5.05
C TRP A 12 13.51 5.61 5.33
N PHE A 13 14.74 6.04 5.50
CA PHE A 13 15.87 5.22 5.88
C PHE A 13 16.54 5.81 7.12
N ARG A 14 17.24 4.96 7.88
CA ARG A 14 18.10 5.45 8.96
C ARG A 14 19.51 5.63 8.41
N ARG A 15 20.15 6.74 8.79
CA ARG A 15 21.57 6.98 8.53
C ARG A 15 22.13 7.79 9.69
N ALA A 16 23.35 7.45 10.08
CA ALA A 16 24.16 8.26 10.97
C ALA A 16 24.39 9.67 10.42
N ASP A 17 24.19 10.68 11.26
CA ASP A 17 24.63 12.05 10.99
C ASP A 17 26.16 12.21 11.22
N ALA A 18 26.66 13.44 11.12
CA ALA A 18 28.08 13.74 11.31
C ALA A 18 28.58 13.38 12.72
N ASP A 19 27.68 13.30 13.71
CA ASP A 19 27.98 12.96 15.10
C ASP A 19 27.82 11.46 15.38
N GLY A 20 27.47 10.66 14.36
CA GLY A 20 27.26 9.23 14.47
C GLY A 20 25.88 8.84 15.00
N ALA A 21 24.97 9.79 15.21
CA ALA A 21 23.62 9.52 15.69
C ALA A 21 22.69 9.10 14.53
N GLU A 22 22.01 7.97 14.70
CA GLU A 22 21.16 7.38 13.67
C GLU A 22 19.79 8.09 13.59
N ASN A 23 19.60 8.93 12.56
CA ASN A 23 18.37 9.70 12.32
C ASN A 23 17.55 9.14 11.16
N TRP A 24 16.23 9.33 11.20
CA TRP A 24 15.36 9.06 10.05
C TRP A 24 15.51 10.16 9.01
N MET A 25 15.81 9.76 7.78
CA MET A 25 15.88 10.66 6.63
C MET A 25 14.97 10.16 5.52
N VAL A 26 14.39 11.11 4.77
CA VAL A 26 13.58 10.80 3.58
C VAL A 26 14.51 10.45 2.43
N ASP A 27 14.36 9.24 1.89
CA ASP A 27 15.08 8.77 0.69
C ASP A 27 14.35 9.18 -0.58
N ASN A 28 13.05 8.94 -0.59
CA ASN A 28 12.21 9.07 -1.76
C ASN A 28 10.87 9.67 -1.37
N VAL A 29 10.39 10.57 -2.21
CA VAL A 29 9.05 11.14 -2.17
C VAL A 29 8.39 10.79 -3.49
N ILE A 30 7.28 10.06 -3.43
CA ILE A 30 6.66 9.46 -4.61
C ILE A 30 5.19 9.89 -4.63
N PRO A 31 4.80 10.86 -5.48
CA PRO A 31 3.40 11.18 -5.67
C PRO A 31 2.71 10.03 -6.42
N LEU A 32 1.54 9.60 -5.93
CA LEU A 32 0.75 8.50 -6.47
C LEU A 32 -0.69 8.93 -6.81
N GLU A 33 -1.01 10.23 -6.74
CA GLU A 33 -2.39 10.74 -6.89
C GLU A 33 -2.98 10.31 -8.23
N ARG A 34 -2.26 10.50 -9.33
CA ARG A 34 -2.76 10.19 -10.68
C ARG A 34 -2.94 8.69 -10.88
N GLU A 35 -1.97 7.91 -10.42
CA GLU A 35 -1.94 6.46 -10.54
C GLU A 35 -3.09 5.85 -9.73
N ILE A 36 -3.34 6.37 -8.53
CA ILE A 36 -4.38 5.86 -7.64
C ILE A 36 -5.76 6.26 -8.15
N LEU A 37 -6.00 7.55 -8.43
CA LEU A 37 -7.30 7.99 -8.95
C LEU A 37 -7.63 7.29 -10.28
N GLY A 38 -6.62 7.09 -11.14
CA GLY A 38 -6.78 6.33 -12.38
C GLY A 38 -7.05 4.83 -12.15
N ALA A 39 -6.43 4.21 -11.15
CA ALA A 39 -6.63 2.81 -10.85
C ALA A 39 -8.00 2.54 -10.20
N THR A 40 -8.42 3.41 -9.26
CA THR A 40 -9.66 3.26 -8.49
C THR A 40 -10.88 3.82 -9.19
N GLU A 41 -10.72 4.42 -10.38
CA GLU A 41 -11.79 5.06 -11.16
C GLU A 41 -12.56 6.10 -10.34
N THR A 42 -11.87 6.77 -9.41
CA THR A 42 -12.47 7.71 -8.48
C THR A 42 -11.97 9.11 -8.75
N SER A 43 -12.83 10.12 -8.58
CA SER A 43 -12.44 11.52 -8.69
C SER A 43 -12.18 12.13 -7.31
N ARG A 44 -11.33 13.17 -7.28
CA ARG A 44 -11.09 13.97 -6.06
C ARG A 44 -12.38 14.66 -5.57
N ASP A 45 -13.30 14.93 -6.48
CA ASP A 45 -14.56 15.65 -6.24
C ASP A 45 -15.76 14.72 -5.95
N ASP A 46 -15.62 13.40 -6.18
CA ASP A 46 -16.65 12.39 -5.86
C ASP A 46 -16.87 12.25 -4.34
N HIS A 47 -15.98 12.85 -3.55
CA HIS A 47 -15.96 12.78 -2.12
C HIS A 47 -16.41 14.12 -1.54
N GLY A 48 -17.61 14.13 -0.96
CA GLY A 48 -17.97 15.14 0.05
C GLY A 48 -17.04 15.04 1.27
N ASP A 49 -17.53 15.35 2.48
CA ASP A 49 -16.79 15.40 3.76
C ASP A 49 -15.98 14.12 4.18
N GLY A 50 -15.88 13.10 3.32
CA GLY A 50 -15.02 11.92 3.47
C GLY A 50 -13.93 11.83 2.39
N ALA A 51 -12.85 12.58 2.55
CA ALA A 51 -11.70 12.53 1.63
C ALA A 51 -11.11 11.11 1.52
N LEU A 52 -10.85 10.65 0.29
CA LEU A 52 -10.12 9.42 0.01
C LEU A 52 -8.74 9.49 0.67
N GLN A 53 -8.44 8.53 1.56
CA GLN A 53 -7.17 8.43 2.25
C GLN A 53 -6.48 7.12 1.91
N LEU A 54 -5.15 7.14 1.98
CA LEU A 54 -4.33 5.96 1.79
C LEU A 54 -3.80 5.46 3.11
N LYS A 55 -3.88 4.15 3.29
CA LYS A 55 -3.32 3.47 4.44
C LYS A 55 -2.30 2.44 3.99
N VAL A 56 -1.13 2.47 4.60
CA VAL A 56 -0.08 1.46 4.40
C VAL A 56 -0.33 0.30 5.36
N TRP A 57 -0.41 -0.91 4.82
CA TRP A 57 -0.59 -2.14 5.59
C TRP A 57 0.74 -2.83 5.88
N ALA A 58 1.60 -2.93 4.86
CA ALA A 58 2.89 -3.59 5.00
C ALA A 58 3.88 -3.11 3.93
N VAL A 59 5.15 -3.34 4.21
CA VAL A 59 6.23 -3.26 3.22
C VAL A 59 6.94 -4.60 3.24
N MET A 60 6.93 -5.32 2.12
CA MET A 60 7.54 -6.64 2.00
C MET A 60 8.32 -6.71 0.69
N ASP A 61 9.60 -7.07 0.77
CA ASP A 61 10.47 -7.23 -0.40
C ASP A 61 10.44 -6.03 -1.38
N GLY A 62 10.45 -4.81 -0.84
CA GLY A 62 10.38 -3.58 -1.65
C GLY A 62 9.00 -3.29 -2.27
N ILE A 63 7.97 -4.07 -1.92
CA ILE A 63 6.57 -3.84 -2.31
C ILE A 63 5.81 -3.25 -1.13
N VAL A 64 5.14 -2.12 -1.37
CA VAL A 64 4.25 -1.47 -0.41
C VAL A 64 2.83 -1.93 -0.68
N TYR A 65 2.17 -2.47 0.35
CA TYR A 65 0.76 -2.84 0.31
C TYR A 65 -0.05 -1.75 0.98
N LEU A 66 -1.06 -1.23 0.28
CA LEU A 66 -1.87 -0.12 0.74
C LEU A 66 -3.33 -0.26 0.34
N SER A 67 -4.22 0.48 1.00
CA SER A 67 -5.64 0.55 0.64
C SER A 67 -6.11 1.99 0.50
N SER A 68 -7.11 2.19 -0.37
CA SER A 68 -7.82 3.46 -0.53
C SER A 68 -9.02 3.52 0.44
N GLU A 69 -8.79 3.89 1.70
CA GLU A 69 -9.85 4.01 2.69
C GLU A 69 -10.67 5.29 2.43
N ILE A 70 -11.99 5.16 2.32
CA ILE A 70 -12.90 6.29 2.46
C ILE A 70 -13.13 6.44 3.96
N PHE A 71 -12.65 7.55 4.54
CA PHE A 71 -12.77 7.77 5.98
C PHE A 71 -14.26 7.76 6.36
N ARG A 72 -14.59 7.05 7.46
CA ARG A 72 -15.90 7.01 8.16
C ARG A 72 -16.94 5.96 7.75
N ASP A 73 -16.64 5.03 6.83
CA ASP A 73 -17.58 3.91 6.58
C ASP A 73 -16.88 2.56 6.34
N PRO A 74 -16.77 1.70 7.38
CA PRO A 74 -16.18 0.37 7.24
C PRO A 74 -17.01 -0.59 6.37
N GLU A 75 -18.26 -0.24 6.07
CA GLU A 75 -19.16 -1.02 5.21
C GLU A 75 -18.92 -0.72 3.72
N LEU A 76 -18.19 0.35 3.39
CA LEU A 76 -17.82 0.64 2.01
C LEU A 76 -16.61 -0.19 1.58
N PRO A 77 -16.66 -0.81 0.38
CA PRO A 77 -15.51 -1.50 -0.16
C PRO A 77 -14.40 -0.51 -0.53
N CYS A 78 -13.16 -0.94 -0.35
CA CYS A 78 -11.96 -0.19 -0.71
C CYS A 78 -11.10 -0.99 -1.67
N TRP A 79 -10.27 -0.29 -2.45
CA TRP A 79 -9.26 -0.94 -3.26
C TRP A 79 -8.05 -1.27 -2.41
N PHE A 80 -7.60 -2.53 -2.51
CA PHE A 80 -6.29 -2.97 -2.04
C PHE A 80 -5.33 -2.97 -3.22
N LEU A 81 -4.17 -2.37 -2.99
CA LEU A 81 -3.19 -2.04 -4.01
C LEU A 81 -1.80 -2.52 -3.58
N SER A 82 -0.95 -2.80 -4.55
CA SER A 82 0.48 -2.98 -4.34
C SER A 82 1.28 -1.98 -5.16
N PHE A 83 2.36 -1.47 -4.58
CA PHE A 83 3.27 -0.53 -5.23
C PHE A 83 4.71 -1.01 -5.10
N CYS A 84 5.37 -1.28 -6.22
CA CYS A 84 6.77 -1.71 -6.23
C CYS A 84 7.70 -0.50 -6.20
N LEU A 85 8.52 -0.36 -5.15
CA LEU A 85 9.44 0.77 -5.00
C LEU A 85 10.52 0.83 -6.09
N GLN A 86 10.90 -0.33 -6.63
CA GLN A 86 11.92 -0.43 -7.68
C GLN A 86 11.36 -0.06 -9.06
N THR A 87 10.24 -0.67 -9.46
CA THR A 87 9.67 -0.47 -10.81
C THR A 87 8.72 0.72 -10.90
N ARG A 88 8.30 1.26 -9.75
CA ARG A 88 7.28 2.32 -9.63
C ARG A 88 5.92 1.92 -10.22
N LYS A 89 5.68 0.61 -10.31
CA LYS A 89 4.41 0.06 -10.80
C LYS A 89 3.40 -0.03 -9.66
N LEU A 90 2.21 0.50 -9.90
CA LEU A 90 1.02 0.32 -9.07
C LEU A 90 0.14 -0.79 -9.67
N GLU A 91 -0.32 -1.73 -8.86
CA GLU A 91 -1.23 -2.81 -9.27
C GLU A 91 -2.44 -2.91 -8.35
N LYS A 92 -3.60 -3.22 -8.95
CA LYS A 92 -4.82 -3.55 -8.23
C LYS A 92 -4.80 -4.99 -7.78
N LEU A 93 -5.07 -5.24 -6.51
CA LEU A 93 -5.16 -6.59 -5.96
C LEU A 93 -6.61 -7.06 -5.93
N PHE A 94 -7.46 -6.35 -5.17
CA PHE A 94 -8.88 -6.67 -5.02
C PHE A 94 -9.65 -5.48 -4.46
N HIS A 95 -10.97 -5.54 -4.57
CA HIS A 95 -11.91 -4.54 -4.07
C HIS A 95 -12.85 -5.21 -3.06
N LYS A 96 -12.78 -4.82 -1.78
CA LYS A 96 -13.56 -5.44 -0.70
C LYS A 96 -13.77 -4.52 0.50
N THR A 97 -14.81 -4.79 1.27
CA THR A 97 -15.09 -4.19 2.59
C THR A 97 -14.09 -4.68 3.65
N PHE A 98 -13.96 -3.93 4.75
CA PHE A 98 -13.07 -4.24 5.88
C PHE A 98 -13.65 -5.25 6.87
N ASP A 99 -14.59 -6.09 6.44
CA ASP A 99 -15.35 -7.00 7.29
C ASP A 99 -14.51 -8.05 8.06
N ASN A 100 -13.31 -8.37 7.57
CA ASN A 100 -12.57 -9.57 8.03
C ASN A 100 -11.10 -9.34 8.46
N GLY A 101 -10.64 -8.10 8.68
CA GLY A 101 -9.25 -7.86 9.13
C GLY A 101 -8.22 -8.43 8.15
N VAL A 102 -8.10 -7.81 6.98
CA VAL A 102 -7.22 -8.28 5.90
C VAL A 102 -5.77 -7.87 6.20
N PHE A 103 -4.89 -8.86 6.40
CA PHE A 103 -3.46 -8.65 6.54
C PHE A 103 -2.70 -9.40 5.45
N PRO A 104 -1.64 -8.82 4.87
CA PRO A 104 -0.78 -9.54 3.93
C PRO A 104 -0.22 -10.80 4.57
N TYR A 105 -0.30 -11.94 3.88
CA TYR A 105 0.28 -13.20 4.35
C TYR A 105 1.79 -13.18 4.15
N VAL A 106 2.55 -13.14 5.25
CA VAL A 106 4.02 -12.97 5.25
C VAL A 106 4.79 -14.29 5.34
N MET A 107 4.11 -15.41 5.57
CA MET A 107 4.74 -16.72 5.70
C MET A 107 4.90 -17.39 4.33
N ALA A 108 5.76 -18.41 4.25
CA ALA A 108 5.77 -19.29 3.09
C ALA A 108 4.38 -19.92 2.92
N TRP A 109 3.93 -20.08 1.67
CA TRP A 109 2.69 -20.79 1.40
C TRP A 109 2.79 -22.20 1.99
N PRO A 110 1.79 -22.66 2.76
CA PRO A 110 1.75 -24.03 3.23
C PRO A 110 1.88 -24.96 2.03
N PRO A 111 2.72 -26.02 2.08
CA PRO A 111 2.88 -26.95 0.97
C PRO A 111 1.55 -27.54 0.48
N SER A 112 0.53 -27.62 1.35
CA SER A 112 -0.83 -28.06 1.00
C SER A 112 -1.61 -27.09 0.11
N LEU A 113 -1.22 -25.83 0.04
CA LEU A 113 -1.85 -24.78 -0.80
C LEU A 113 -1.04 -24.49 -2.07
N VAL A 114 0.20 -24.98 -2.15
CA VAL A 114 1.00 -24.93 -3.36
C VAL A 114 0.53 -26.10 -4.23
N GLY A 115 -0.27 -25.80 -5.26
CA GLY A 115 -0.73 -26.81 -6.21
C GLY A 115 0.46 -27.57 -6.79
N ASN A 116 0.53 -28.88 -6.55
CA ASN A 116 1.46 -29.74 -7.24
C ASN A 116 1.05 -29.78 -8.71
N ASN A 117 1.67 -28.95 -9.55
CA ASN A 117 1.59 -29.05 -11.02
C ASN A 117 2.41 -30.26 -11.52
N ALA A 118 2.34 -31.40 -10.83
CA ALA A 118 2.78 -32.67 -11.37
C ALA A 118 1.58 -33.26 -12.12
N SER A 119 1.40 -32.84 -13.37
CA SER A 119 0.59 -33.63 -14.30
C SER A 119 1.19 -35.03 -14.43
N PRO A 120 0.37 -36.10 -14.51
CA PRO A 120 0.84 -37.45 -14.83
C PRO A 120 1.39 -37.55 -16.26
#